data_AF-A0A183I1X1-F1
#
_entry.id   AF-A0A183I1X1-F1
#
_cell.length_a   1.000
_cell.length_b   1.000
_cell.length_c   1.000
_cell.angle_alpha   90.00
_cell.angle_beta   90.00
_cell.angle_gamma   90.00
#
_symmetry.space_group_name_H-M   'P 1'
#
loop_
_entity.id
_entity.type
_entity.pdbx_description
1 polymer ?
#
loop_
_entity_poly.entity_id
_entity_poly.type
_entity_poly.pdbx_seq_one_letter_code
_entity_poly.pdbx_strand_id
1 'polypeptide(L)'
;MHSFYEDLSKLFDFELYDDVITFYELSYVEQVLSNVQAATVISMVAESYYQRDSFIKSQEAFYRAITLTKALTKSLSKDLKFTEAELKYRLHRCLLKQRKREEAMGVLGSIPEEEMTPKVCLFHKKFSDSE
;
A
#
# COMPACT_ATOMS: atom_id res chain seq x y z
N MET A 1 18.29 -20.75 6.31
CA MET A 1 18.38 -19.40 5.73
C MET A 1 16.97 -18.96 5.46
N HIS A 2 16.48 -17.95 6.18
CA HIS A 2 15.16 -17.38 5.89
C HIS A 2 15.25 -16.60 4.58
N SER A 3 14.17 -16.67 3.79
CA SER A 3 14.09 -15.87 2.57
C SER A 3 13.92 -14.40 2.96
N PHE A 4 14.51 -13.46 2.20
CA PHE A 4 14.35 -12.02 2.43
C PHE A 4 12.89 -11.61 2.64
N TYR A 5 11.99 -12.23 1.87
CA TYR A 5 10.55 -12.05 1.99
C TYR A 5 10.00 -12.45 3.37
N GLU A 6 10.41 -13.60 3.91
CA GLU A 6 9.99 -14.06 5.24
C GLU A 6 10.49 -13.13 6.34
N ASP A 7 11.75 -12.71 6.27
CA ASP A 7 12.34 -11.85 7.30
C ASP A 7 11.69 -10.46 7.29
N LEU A 8 11.50 -9.87 6.11
CA LEU A 8 10.79 -8.60 5.99
C LEU A 8 9.33 -8.71 6.45
N SER A 9 8.66 -9.81 6.14
CA SER A 9 7.29 -10.07 6.60
C SER A 9 7.21 -10.17 8.12
N LYS A 10 8.16 -10.87 8.77
CA LYS A 10 8.23 -10.97 10.24
C LYS A 10 8.48 -9.61 10.89
N LEU A 11 9.42 -8.82 10.37
CA LEU A 11 9.68 -7.47 10.88
C LEU A 11 8.42 -6.60 10.79
N PHE A 12 7.70 -6.71 9.68
CA PHE A 12 6.43 -6.01 9.49
C PHE A 12 5.35 -6.48 10.46
N ASP A 13 5.22 -7.79 10.69
CA ASP A 13 4.25 -8.37 11.63
C ASP A 13 4.55 -8.01 13.09
N PHE A 14 5.81 -7.73 13.43
CA PHE A 14 6.21 -7.17 14.72
C PHE A 14 6.13 -5.64 14.80
N GLU A 15 5.58 -4.98 13.78
CA GLU A 15 5.44 -3.52 13.72
C GLU A 15 6.80 -2.76 13.79
N LEU A 16 7.89 -3.43 13.42
CA LEU A 16 9.24 -2.87 13.38
C LEU A 16 9.47 -2.09 12.09
N TYR A 17 8.71 -1.01 11.90
CA TYR A 17 8.64 -0.29 10.63
C TYR A 17 9.97 0.35 10.20
N ASP A 18 10.78 0.86 11.14
CA ASP A 18 12.12 1.38 10.83
C ASP A 18 13.06 0.28 10.32
N ASP A 19 13.01 -0.90 10.93
CA ASP A 19 13.80 -2.05 10.53
C ASP A 19 13.36 -2.59 9.16
N VAL A 20 12.04 -2.59 8.88
CA VAL A 20 11.51 -2.93 7.55
C VAL A 20 12.06 -1.99 6.48
N ILE A 21 12.05 -0.67 6.73
CA ILE A 21 12.56 0.33 5.79
C ILE A 21 14.06 0.12 5.57
N THR A 22 14.82 0.00 6.65
CA THR A 22 16.28 -0.14 6.60
C THR A 22 16.67 -1.42 5.88
N PHE A 23 16.03 -2.54 6.22
CA PHE A 23 16.27 -3.83 5.59
C PHE A 23 15.91 -3.82 4.10
N TYR A 24 14.81 -3.17 3.73
CA TYR A 24 14.43 -2.97 2.34
C TYR A 24 15.46 -2.14 1.57
N GLU A 25 15.83 -0.97 2.08
CA GLU A 25 16.75 -0.06 1.39
C GLU A 25 18.15 -0.68 1.20
N LEU A 26 18.60 -1.50 2.15
CA LEU A 26 19.92 -2.14 2.09
C LEU A 26 19.95 -3.38 1.19
N SER A 27 18.87 -4.17 1.14
CA SER A 27 18.94 -5.52 0.58
C SER A 27 18.08 -5.75 -0.67
N TYR A 28 17.08 -4.91 -0.96
CA TYR A 28 16.07 -5.19 -1.99
C TYR A 28 16.63 -5.40 -3.41
N VAL A 29 17.66 -4.65 -3.80
CA VAL A 29 18.23 -4.69 -5.17
C VAL A 29 18.81 -6.07 -5.52
N GLU A 30 19.28 -6.80 -4.51
CA GLU A 30 19.94 -8.10 -4.68
C GLU A 30 18.95 -9.28 -4.65
N GLN A 31 17.66 -9.01 -4.40
CA GLN A 31 16.67 -10.06 -4.18
C GLN A 31 15.96 -10.46 -5.47
N VAL A 32 15.92 -11.77 -5.71
CA VAL A 32 15.10 -12.37 -6.76
C VAL A 32 13.73 -12.71 -6.17
N LEU A 33 12.77 -11.79 -6.34
CA LEU A 33 11.41 -11.94 -5.85
C LEU A 33 10.44 -12.30 -6.98
N SER A 34 9.44 -13.12 -6.68
CA SER A 34 8.29 -13.27 -7.58
C SER A 34 7.51 -11.95 -7.66
N ASN A 35 6.72 -11.75 -8.72
CA ASN A 35 5.91 -10.55 -8.87
C ASN A 35 4.95 -10.33 -7.69
N VAL A 36 4.41 -11.41 -7.12
CA VAL A 36 3.52 -11.37 -5.93
C VAL A 36 4.29 -10.95 -4.68
N GLN A 37 5.50 -11.50 -4.48
CA GLN A 37 6.36 -11.14 -3.35
C GLN A 37 6.81 -9.68 -3.45
N ALA A 38 7.22 -9.23 -4.65
CA ALA A 38 7.63 -7.85 -4.88
C ALA A 38 6.47 -6.86 -4.60
N ALA A 39 5.27 -7.15 -5.09
CA ALA A 39 4.07 -6.35 -4.80
C ALA A 39 3.79 -6.30 -3.29
N THR A 40 3.88 -7.44 -2.60
CA THR A 40 3.64 -7.53 -1.16
C THR A 40 4.69 -6.78 -0.34
N VAL A 41 5.98 -6.94 -0.67
CA VAL A 41 7.09 -6.24 -0.01
C VAL A 41 6.95 -4.73 -0.15
N ILE A 42 6.72 -4.25 -1.37
CA ILE A 42 6.58 -2.80 -1.62
C ILE A 42 5.35 -2.24 -0.89
N SER A 43 4.27 -3.03 -0.77
CA SER A 43 3.11 -2.66 0.03
C SER A 43 3.43 -2.52 1.52
N MET A 44 4.19 -3.47 2.09
CA MET A 44 4.63 -3.42 3.49
C MET A 44 5.55 -2.22 3.75
N VAL A 45 6.45 -1.92 2.82
CA VAL A 45 7.36 -0.77 2.90
C VAL A 45 6.60 0.55 2.78
N ALA A 46 5.60 0.65 1.89
CA ALA A 46 4.75 1.82 1.76
C ALA A 46 4.01 2.16 3.06
N GLU A 47 3.47 1.13 3.71
CA GLU A 47 2.85 1.26 5.02
C GLU A 47 3.88 1.63 6.09
N SER A 48 5.06 1.03 6.07
CA SER A 48 6.12 1.34 7.04
C SER A 48 6.53 2.82 6.94
N TYR A 49 6.67 3.37 5.73
CA TYR A 49 6.90 4.81 5.53
C TYR A 49 5.75 5.67 6.05
N TYR A 50 4.50 5.22 5.91
CA TYR A 50 3.34 5.93 6.42
C TYR A 50 3.37 6.03 7.95
N GLN A 51 3.70 4.92 8.63
CA GLN A 51 3.80 4.86 10.10
C GLN A 51 4.96 5.71 10.64
N ARG A 52 5.95 6.02 9.80
CA ARG A 52 7.11 6.86 10.13
C ARG A 52 6.97 8.31 9.63
N ASP A 53 5.74 8.75 9.36
CA ASP A 53 5.40 10.09 8.86
C ASP A 53 6.15 10.52 7.57
N SER A 54 6.76 9.57 6.87
CA SER A 54 7.49 9.78 5.62
C SER A 54 6.53 9.72 4.44
N PHE A 55 5.55 10.62 4.44
CA PHE A 55 4.39 10.55 3.54
C PHE A 55 4.74 10.63 2.05
N ILE A 56 5.80 11.35 1.68
CA ILE A 56 6.24 11.45 0.27
C ILE A 56 6.73 10.08 -0.22
N LYS A 57 7.68 9.47 0.51
CA LYS A 57 8.18 8.11 0.21
C LYS A 57 7.06 7.07 0.25
N SER A 58 6.15 7.20 1.21
CA SER A 58 4.97 6.33 1.33
C SER A 58 4.06 6.43 0.10
N GLN A 59 3.76 7.63 -0.38
CA GLN A 59 2.96 7.86 -1.59
C GLN A 59 3.59 7.19 -2.82
N GLU A 60 4.89 7.41 -3.05
CA GLU A 60 5.61 6.80 -4.17
C GLU A 60 5.59 5.26 -4.10
N ALA A 61 5.84 4.71 -2.91
CA ALA A 61 5.81 3.27 -2.69
C ALA A 61 4.39 2.70 -2.89
N PHE A 62 3.33 3.38 -2.45
CA PHE A 62 1.95 2.97 -2.69
C PHE A 62 1.60 2.96 -4.17
N TYR A 63 1.98 3.98 -4.94
CA TYR A 63 1.77 3.98 -6.39
C TYR A 63 2.46 2.80 -7.07
N ARG A 64 3.71 2.52 -6.66
CA ARG A 64 4.46 1.37 -7.17
C ARG A 64 3.78 0.04 -6.81
N ALA A 65 3.31 -0.12 -5.57
CA ALA A 65 2.58 -1.30 -5.12
C ALA A 65 1.29 -1.52 -5.92
N ILE A 66 0.51 -0.46 -6.18
CA ILE A 66 -0.73 -0.52 -6.96
C ILE A 66 -0.42 -0.93 -8.41
N THR A 67 0.59 -0.35 -9.05
CA THR A 67 0.99 -0.71 -10.42
C THR A 67 1.39 -2.19 -10.51
N LEU A 68 2.18 -2.68 -9.56
CA LEU A 68 2.56 -4.09 -9.52
C LEU A 68 1.35 -5.00 -9.29
N THR A 69 0.45 -4.60 -8.40
CA THR A 69 -0.78 -5.35 -8.09
C THR A 69 -1.69 -5.45 -9.32
N LYS A 70 -1.84 -4.36 -10.09
CA LYS A 70 -2.61 -4.34 -11.35
C LYS A 70 -2.00 -5.21 -12.44
N ALA A 71 -0.68 -5.35 -12.46
CA ALA A 71 0.03 -6.19 -13.42
C ALA A 71 -0.12 -7.69 -13.11
N LEU A 72 -0.59 -8.07 -11.92
CA LEU A 72 -0.87 -9.45 -11.56
C LEU A 72 -2.22 -9.91 -12.13
N THR A 73 -2.29 -11.18 -12.53
CA THR A 73 -3.54 -11.80 -12.94
C THR A 73 -4.50 -11.93 -11.75
N LYS A 74 -5.82 -11.91 -12.00
CA LYS A 74 -6.87 -12.04 -10.96
C LYS A 74 -6.76 -13.31 -10.09
N SER A 75 -6.04 -14.34 -10.53
CA SER A 75 -5.79 -15.54 -9.72
C SER A 75 -4.69 -15.32 -8.68
N LEU A 76 -3.64 -14.57 -9.01
CA LEU A 76 -2.48 -14.29 -8.15
C LEU A 76 -2.74 -13.14 -7.17
N SER A 77 -3.73 -12.29 -7.46
CA SER A 77 -4.11 -11.19 -6.56
C SER A 77 -4.75 -11.66 -5.25
N LYS A 78 -5.24 -12.91 -5.19
CA LYS A 78 -5.82 -13.49 -3.96
C LYS A 78 -4.78 -13.81 -2.89
N ASP A 79 -3.53 -14.01 -3.29
CA ASP A 79 -2.43 -14.33 -2.37
C ASP A 79 -1.73 -13.08 -1.83
N LEU A 80 -2.19 -11.89 -2.22
CA LEU A 80 -1.63 -10.63 -1.75
C LEU A 80 -2.11 -10.31 -0.33
N LYS A 81 -1.17 -9.87 0.51
CA LYS A 81 -1.47 -9.36 1.86
C LYS A 81 -2.36 -8.10 1.83
N PHE A 82 -2.28 -7.33 0.75
CA PHE A 82 -3.09 -6.13 0.53
C PHE A 82 -3.75 -6.19 -0.85
N THR A 83 -5.06 -6.00 -0.90
CA THR A 83 -5.80 -5.89 -2.16
C THR A 83 -5.58 -4.52 -2.79
N GLU A 84 -5.88 -4.39 -4.09
CA GLU A 84 -5.79 -3.10 -4.79
C GLU A 84 -6.64 -2.02 -4.11
N ALA A 85 -7.88 -2.35 -3.71
CA ALA A 85 -8.77 -1.44 -3.00
C ALA A 85 -8.18 -0.98 -1.65
N GLU A 86 -7.56 -1.89 -0.88
CA GLU A 86 -6.92 -1.56 0.39
C GLU A 86 -5.70 -0.64 0.18
N LEU A 87 -4.88 -0.90 -0.85
CA LEU A 87 -3.75 -0.05 -1.21
C LEU A 87 -4.20 1.36 -1.62
N LYS A 88 -5.25 1.47 -2.44
CA LYS A 88 -5.85 2.77 -2.81
C LYS A 88 -6.41 3.51 -1.59
N TYR A 89 -7.05 2.80 -0.66
CA TYR A 89 -7.54 3.41 0.58
C TYR A 89 -6.40 3.93 1.47
N ARG A 90 -5.31 3.18 1.61
CA ARG A 90 -4.11 3.61 2.36
C ARG A 90 -3.42 4.79 1.70
N LEU A 91 -3.29 4.77 0.36
CA LEU A 91 -2.80 5.90 -0.41
C LEU A 91 -3.68 7.14 -0.19
N HIS A 92 -5.00 7.02 -0.23
CA HIS A 92 -5.91 8.12 0.09
C HIS A 92 -5.62 8.72 1.47
N ARG A 93 -5.45 7.89 2.50
CA ARG A 93 -5.07 8.37 3.85
C ARG A 93 -3.72 9.09 3.85
N CYS A 94 -2.75 8.60 3.08
CA CYS A 94 -1.45 9.24 2.91
C CYS A 94 -1.58 10.63 2.24
N LEU A 95 -2.37 10.74 1.18
CA LEU A 95 -2.64 12.01 0.47
C LEU A 95 -3.35 13.04 1.35
N LEU A 96 -4.28 12.60 2.20
CA LEU A 96 -4.92 13.47 3.19
C LEU A 96 -3.91 14.04 4.19
N LYS A 97 -2.95 13.24 4.66
CA LYS A 97 -1.86 13.72 5.54
C LYS A 97 -0.97 14.75 4.86
N GLN A 98 -0.81 14.64 3.53
CA GLN A 98 -0.11 15.64 2.71
C GLN A 98 -0.99 16.84 2.29
N ARG A 99 -2.25 16.91 2.74
CA ARG A 99 -3.22 17.94 2.33
C ARG A 99 -3.56 17.97 0.83
N LYS A 100 -3.25 16.91 0.09
CA LYS A 100 -3.56 16.76 -1.34
C LYS A 100 -4.98 16.21 -1.53
N ARG A 101 -5.99 17.00 -1.14
CA ARG A 101 -7.39 16.54 -1.09
C ARG A 101 -7.94 16.11 -2.45
N GLU A 102 -7.67 16.86 -3.51
CA GLU A 102 -8.18 16.54 -4.85
C GLU A 102 -7.64 15.19 -5.35
N GLU A 103 -6.34 14.96 -5.19
CA GLU A 103 -5.69 13.69 -5.53
C GLU A 103 -6.26 12.55 -4.67
N ALA A 104 -6.47 12.80 -3.37
CA ALA A 104 -7.06 11.83 -2.44
C ALA A 104 -8.46 11.39 -2.88
N MET A 105 -9.28 12.32 -3.39
CA MET A 105 -10.61 12.02 -3.90
C MET A 105 -10.55 11.26 -5.22
N GLY A 106 -9.65 11.66 -6.13
CA GLY A 106 -9.43 10.94 -7.40
C GLY A 106 -9.04 9.47 -7.19
N VAL A 107 -8.20 9.19 -6.18
CA VAL A 107 -7.83 7.81 -5.84
C VAL A 107 -9.01 7.00 -5.32
N LEU A 108 -9.86 7.56 -4.45
CA LEU A 108 -11.06 6.87 -3.96
C LEU A 108 -12.09 6.63 -5.06
N GLY A 109 -12.33 7.61 -5.93
CA GLY A 109 -13.26 7.48 -7.05
C GLY A 109 -12.82 6.43 -8.09
N SER A 110 -11.54 6.03 -8.07
CA SER A 110 -10.99 4.96 -8.93
C SER A 110 -11.20 3.54 -8.37
N ILE A 111 -11.80 3.40 -7.19
CA ILE A 111 -12.15 2.10 -6.60
C ILE A 111 -13.52 1.68 -7.17
N PRO A 112 -13.63 0.50 -7.82
CA PRO A 112 -14.91 -0.01 -8.29
C PRO A 112 -15.93 -0.11 -7.15
N GLU A 113 -17.20 0.22 -7.40
CA GLU A 113 -18.27 0.12 -6.39
C GLU A 113 -18.37 -1.27 -5.75
N GLU A 114 -18.07 -2.32 -6.53
CA GLU A 114 -18.06 -3.73 -6.12
C GLU A 114 -16.98 -4.04 -5.07
N GLU A 115 -15.92 -3.22 -4.99
CA GLU A 115 -14.81 -3.35 -4.04
C GLU A 115 -14.83 -2.25 -2.96
N MET A 116 -15.84 -1.38 -2.96
CA MET A 116 -16.00 -0.36 -1.92
C MET A 116 -16.37 -1.02 -0.59
N THR A 117 -15.41 -1.02 0.33
CA THR A 117 -15.68 -1.41 1.72
C THR A 117 -16.61 -0.37 2.38
N PRO A 118 -17.36 -0.73 3.44
CA PRO A 118 -18.24 0.20 4.16
C PRO A 118 -17.54 1.48 4.63
N LYS A 119 -16.22 1.40 4.90
CA LYS A 119 -15.38 2.56 5.24
C LYS A 119 -15.24 3.54 4.07
N VAL A 120 -15.07 3.04 2.84
CA VAL A 120 -14.98 3.87 1.63
C VAL A 120 -16.31 4.56 1.34
N CYS A 121 -17.45 3.85 1.44
CA CYS A 121 -18.77 4.45 1.29
C CYS A 121 -19.07 5.53 2.33
N LEU A 122 -18.70 5.33 3.61
CA LEU A 122 -18.90 6.33 4.66
C LEU A 122 -18.10 7.61 4.40
N PHE A 123 -16.87 7.50 3.88
CA PHE A 123 -16.09 8.68 3.50
C PHE A 123 -16.67 9.37 2.27
N HIS A 124 -17.08 8.63 1.24
CA HIS A 124 -17.72 9.22 0.05
C HIS A 124 -19.00 10.00 0.41
N LYS A 125 -19.83 9.43 1.31
CA LYS A 125 -21.09 10.04 1.75
C LYS A 125 -20.88 11.28 2.62
N LYS A 126 -19.92 11.27 3.55
CA LYS A 126 -19.59 12.44 4.39
C LYS A 126 -19.19 13.67 3.57
N PHE A 127 -18.56 13.45 2.42
CA PHE A 127 -18.15 14.53 1.52
C PHE A 127 -19.27 14.99 0.58
N SER A 128 -20.14 14.08 0.12
CA SER A 128 -21.33 14.46 -0.67
C SER A 128 -22.33 15.31 0.11
N ASP A 129 -22.36 15.21 1.44
CA ASP A 129 -23.24 16.00 2.31
C ASP A 129 -22.60 17.33 2.78
N SER A 130 -21.39 17.68 2.29
CA SER A 130 -20.65 18.89 2.67
C SER A 130 -20.62 19.99 1.59
N GLU A 131 -21.36 19.82 0.49
CA GLU A 131 -21.69 20.85 -0.51
C GLU A 131 -23.08 21.43 -0.23
#